data_AF-A0A0F9P5K4-F1
#
_entry.id   AF-A0A0F9P5K4-F1
#
_cell.length_a   1.000
_cell.length_b   1.000
_cell.length_c   1.000
_cell.angle_alpha   90.00
_cell.angle_beta   90.00
_cell.angle_gamma   90.00
#
_symmetry.space_group_name_H-M   'P 1'
#
loop_
_entity.id
_entity.type
_entity.pdbx_description
1 polymer ?
#
loop_
_entity_poly.entity_id
_entity_poly.type
_entity_poly.pdbx_seq_one_letter_code
_entity_poly.pdbx_strand_id
1 'polypeptide(L)'
;MDGVLYNAIIKSPENKMVVNLTLLQTIAIIGNIELSLRHPKNKGHSANIARGAAEYLIKELLFSWPEIKEEKDLLKAWEKVFLFKIEEKEDIKNGGITS
;
A
#
# COMPACT_ATOMS: atom_id res chain seq x y z
N MET A 1 1.86 -18.91 6.31
CA MET A 1 0.64 -18.84 5.50
C MET A 1 0.13 -20.26 5.41
N ASP A 2 -1.12 -20.50 5.80
CA ASP A 2 -1.68 -21.85 5.85
C ASP A 2 -1.63 -22.49 4.44
N GLY A 3 -1.25 -23.77 4.36
CA GLY A 3 -1.01 -24.47 3.09
C GLY A 3 -2.24 -24.49 2.16
N VAL A 4 -3.43 -24.37 2.75
CA VAL A 4 -4.71 -24.29 2.04
C VAL A 4 -4.81 -23.00 1.21
N LEU A 5 -4.40 -21.86 1.78
CA LEU A 5 -4.49 -20.55 1.13
C LEU A 5 -3.49 -20.43 -0.02
N TYR A 6 -2.30 -21.00 0.16
CA TYR A 6 -1.28 -21.08 -0.90
C TYR A 6 -1.76 -21.90 -2.10
N ASN A 7 -2.36 -23.06 -1.85
CA ASN A 7 -2.91 -23.91 -2.90
C ASN A 7 -4.08 -23.26 -3.64
N ALA A 8 -4.89 -22.42 -2.98
CA ALA A 8 -5.95 -21.66 -3.63
C ALA A 8 -5.39 -20.60 -4.59
N ILE A 9 -4.32 -19.91 -4.21
CA ILE A 9 -3.69 -18.88 -5.06
C ILE A 9 -3.06 -19.49 -6.32
N ILE A 10 -2.36 -20.62 -6.21
CA ILE A 10 -1.74 -21.29 -7.37
C ILE A 10 -2.77 -21.78 -8.38
N LYS A 11 -3.96 -22.20 -7.93
CA LYS A 11 -5.01 -22.71 -8.81
C LYS A 11 -5.75 -21.62 -9.59
N SER A 12 -5.59 -20.36 -9.18
CA SER A 12 -6.29 -19.24 -9.81
C SER A 12 -5.45 -17.96 -9.78
N PRO A 13 -4.24 -17.98 -10.35
CA PRO A 13 -3.32 -16.84 -10.26
C PRO A 13 -3.84 -15.62 -11.04
N GLU A 14 -4.70 -15.83 -12.03
CA GLU A 14 -5.36 -14.79 -12.83
C GLU A 14 -6.61 -14.16 -12.17
N ASN A 15 -7.13 -14.73 -11.07
CA ASN A 15 -8.34 -14.22 -10.45
C ASN A 15 -8.09 -12.90 -9.73
N LYS A 16 -8.55 -11.81 -10.34
CA LYS A 16 -8.55 -10.48 -9.72
C LYS A 16 -9.74 -10.37 -8.76
N MET A 17 -9.46 -10.16 -7.48
CA MET A 17 -10.49 -9.78 -6.50
C MET A 17 -10.67 -8.27 -6.51
N VAL A 18 -11.90 -7.81 -6.74
CA VAL A 18 -12.28 -6.42 -6.51
C VAL A 18 -12.71 -6.28 -5.06
N VAL A 19 -11.92 -5.56 -4.27
CA VAL A 19 -12.19 -5.32 -2.85
C VAL A 19 -12.45 -3.83 -2.65
N ASN A 20 -13.66 -3.48 -2.23
CA ASN A 20 -13.97 -2.12 -1.79
C ASN A 20 -13.73 -2.02 -0.29
N LEU A 21 -12.75 -1.20 0.10
CA LEU A 21 -12.45 -0.90 1.50
C LEU A 21 -12.90 0.53 1.81
N THR A 22 -13.52 0.70 2.97
CA THR A 22 -13.71 2.03 3.55
C THR A 22 -12.36 2.60 3.98
N LEU A 23 -12.28 3.93 4.05
CA LEU A 23 -11.09 4.63 4.55
C LEU A 23 -10.59 4.08 5.89
N LEU A 24 -11.52 3.88 6.85
CA LEU A 24 -11.19 3.33 8.16
C LEU A 24 -10.59 1.92 8.07
N GLN A 25 -11.15 1.06 7.23
CA GLN A 25 -10.61 -0.28 7.00
C GLN A 25 -9.21 -0.22 6.39
N THR A 26 -8.99 0.64 5.39
CA THR A 26 -7.68 0.81 4.77
C THR A 26 -6.63 1.24 5.79
N ILE A 27 -6.91 2.27 6.60
CA ILE A 27 -6.00 2.73 7.67
C ILE A 27 -5.75 1.62 8.70
N ALA A 28 -6.80 0.92 9.13
CA ALA A 28 -6.68 -0.16 10.11
C ALA A 28 -5.81 -1.32 9.59
N ILE A 29 -5.93 -1.68 8.31
CA ILE A 29 -5.11 -2.72 7.69
C ILE A 29 -3.65 -2.27 7.64
N ILE A 30 -3.37 -1.05 7.16
CA ILE A 30 -2.01 -0.49 7.09
C ILE A 30 -1.37 -0.49 8.48
N GLY A 31 -2.08 -0.02 9.51
CA GLY A 31 -1.58 0.01 10.89
C GLY A 31 -1.29 -1.40 11.45
N ASN A 32 -2.12 -2.40 11.13
CA ASN A 32 -1.85 -3.78 11.56
C ASN A 32 -0.65 -4.40 10.84
N ILE A 33 -0.45 -4.09 9.55
CA ILE A 33 0.76 -4.50 8.82
C ILE A 33 1.99 -3.85 9.48
N GLU A 34 1.92 -2.56 9.80
CA GLU A 34 2.98 -1.83 10.47
C GLU A 34 3.39 -2.50 11.80
N LEU A 35 2.41 -2.79 12.66
CA LEU A 35 2.62 -3.48 13.93
C LEU A 35 3.25 -4.85 13.74
N SER A 36 2.77 -5.60 12.75
CA SER A 36 3.30 -6.93 12.41
C SER A 36 4.77 -6.88 11.97
N LEU A 37 5.17 -5.85 11.22
CA LEU A 37 6.55 -5.67 10.75
C LEU A 37 7.53 -5.26 11.86
N ARG A 38 7.04 -4.67 12.96
CA ARG A 38 7.86 -4.39 14.15
C ARG A 38 8.25 -5.66 14.92
N HIS A 39 7.52 -6.76 14.72
CA HIS A 39 7.79 -8.00 15.44
C HIS A 39 9.10 -8.66 14.95
N PRO A 40 10.05 -9.02 15.84
CA PRO A 40 11.39 -9.46 15.46
C PRO A 40 11.43 -10.77 14.66
N LYS A 41 10.36 -11.58 14.72
CA LYS A 41 10.21 -12.82 13.93
C LYS A 41 9.64 -12.59 12.52
N ASN A 42 9.10 -11.40 12.22
CA ASN A 42 8.54 -11.11 10.91
C ASN A 42 9.62 -10.52 10.00
N LYS A 43 10.42 -11.39 9.40
CA LYS A 43 11.56 -11.05 8.55
C LYS A 43 11.52 -11.86 7.25
N GLY A 44 12.35 -11.47 6.28
CA GLY A 44 12.50 -12.20 5.02
C GLY A 44 11.25 -12.09 4.12
N HIS A 45 10.87 -13.18 3.47
CA HIS A 45 9.86 -13.18 2.41
C HIS A 45 8.49 -12.69 2.87
N SER A 46 8.00 -13.13 4.03
CA SER A 46 6.70 -12.72 4.56
C SER A 46 6.63 -11.21 4.86
N ALA A 47 7.74 -10.64 5.36
CA ALA A 47 7.83 -9.20 5.58
C ALA A 47 7.80 -8.42 4.25
N ASN A 48 8.43 -8.93 3.19
CA ASN A 48 8.40 -8.29 1.88
C ASN A 48 6.99 -8.29 1.26
N ILE A 49 6.25 -9.40 1.38
CA ILE A 49 4.85 -9.46 0.93
C ILE A 49 4.00 -8.44 1.70
N ALA A 50 4.16 -8.38 3.02
CA ALA A 50 3.43 -7.46 3.88
C ALA A 50 3.70 -5.98 3.49
N ARG A 51 4.97 -5.63 3.21
CA ARG A 51 5.33 -4.29 2.72
C ARG A 51 4.69 -3.97 1.38
N GLY A 52 4.72 -4.89 0.42
CA GLY A 52 4.09 -4.70 -0.88
C GLY A 52 2.57 -4.48 -0.78
N ALA A 53 1.90 -5.21 0.13
CA ALA A 53 0.48 -5.01 0.41
C ALA A 53 0.19 -3.62 1.00
N ALA A 54 1.01 -3.16 1.95
CA ALA A 54 0.87 -1.83 2.52
C ALA A 54 1.15 -0.73 1.48
N GLU A 55 2.19 -0.87 0.66
CA GLU A 55 2.51 0.07 -0.42
C GLU A 55 1.34 0.23 -1.38
N TYR A 56 0.74 -0.88 -1.82
CA TYR A 56 -0.43 -0.84 -2.70
C TYR A 56 -1.60 -0.07 -2.05
N LEU A 57 -1.94 -0.41 -0.80
CA LEU A 57 -3.02 0.26 -0.07
C LEU A 57 -2.75 1.74 0.16
N ILE A 58 -1.52 2.13 0.45
CA ILE A 58 -1.13 3.54 0.64
C ILE A 58 -1.25 4.30 -0.68
N LYS A 59 -0.83 3.72 -1.82
CA LYS A 59 -0.97 4.36 -3.13
C LYS A 59 -2.44 4.57 -3.50
N GLU A 60 -3.29 3.56 -3.30
CA GLU A 60 -4.74 3.67 -3.52
C GLU A 60 -5.38 4.69 -2.59
N LEU A 61 -4.94 4.75 -1.32
CA LEU A 61 -5.39 5.72 -0.34
C LEU A 61 -5.04 7.15 -0.76
N LEU A 62 -3.81 7.41 -1.19
CA LEU A 62 -3.38 8.75 -1.64
C LEU A 62 -4.02 9.17 -2.96
N PHE A 63 -4.46 8.21 -3.78
CA PHE A 63 -5.24 8.48 -4.98
C PHE A 63 -6.68 8.86 -4.63
N SER A 64 -7.30 8.10 -3.72
CA SER A 64 -8.71 8.27 -3.35
C SER A 64 -8.94 9.41 -2.36
N TRP A 65 -7.94 9.72 -1.53
CA TRP A 65 -7.99 10.77 -0.52
C TRP A 65 -6.69 11.59 -0.52
N PRO A 66 -6.52 12.48 -1.51
CA PRO A 66 -5.28 13.23 -1.74
C PRO A 66 -4.90 14.18 -0.60
N GLU A 67 -5.84 14.56 0.26
CA GLU A 67 -5.62 15.41 1.45
C GLU A 67 -4.59 14.81 2.41
N ILE A 68 -4.47 13.48 2.45
CA ILE A 68 -3.41 12.81 3.24
C ILE A 68 -2.01 13.23 2.78
N LYS A 69 -1.83 13.71 1.54
CA LYS A 69 -0.53 14.19 1.06
C LYS A 69 -0.02 15.40 1.84
N GLU A 70 -0.90 16.12 2.52
CA GLU A 70 -0.54 17.24 3.40
C GLU A 70 0.16 16.75 4.69
N GLU A 71 -0.08 15.50 5.10
CA GLU A 71 0.47 14.87 6.30
C GLU A 71 1.89 14.32 6.06
N LYS A 72 2.85 15.20 5.75
CA LYS A 72 4.21 14.84 5.33
C LYS A 72 4.97 13.93 6.31
N ASP A 73 4.72 14.08 7.60
CA ASP A 73 5.38 13.26 8.63
C ASP A 73 4.87 11.81 8.61
N LEU A 74 3.58 11.62 8.36
CA LEU A 74 2.98 10.30 8.17
C LEU A 74 3.57 9.61 6.93
N LEU A 75 3.68 10.32 5.82
CA LEU A 75 4.24 9.79 4.58
C LEU A 75 5.69 9.32 4.78
N LYS A 76 6.54 10.15 5.40
CA LYS A 76 7.93 9.78 5.71
C LYS A 76 8.02 8.57 6.65
N ALA A 77 7.13 8.48 7.63
CA ALA A 77 7.07 7.33 8.52
C ALA A 77 6.75 6.05 7.73
N TRP A 78 5.77 6.10 6.83
CA TRP A 78 5.41 4.97 5.97
C TRP A 78 6.49 4.57 4.99
N GLU A 79 7.15 5.52 4.32
CA GLU A 79 8.30 5.24 3.44
C GLU A 79 9.40 4.47 4.19
N LYS A 80 9.68 4.90 5.43
CA LYS A 80 10.68 4.25 6.29
C LYS A 80 10.27 2.86 6.76
N VAL A 81 9.01 2.67 7.17
CA VAL A 81 8.56 1.38 7.71
C VAL A 81 8.39 0.36 6.59
N PHE A 82 7.78 0.77 5.48
CA PHE A 82 7.43 -0.11 4.37
C PHE A 82 8.49 -0.16 3.27
N LEU A 83 9.59 0.60 3.42
CA LEU A 83 10.76 0.57 2.54
C LEU A 83 10.43 0.88 1.06
N PHE A 84 9.54 1.84 0.82
CA PHE A 84 9.21 2.33 -0.52
C PHE A 84 9.26 3.86 -0.54
N LYS A 85 9.27 4.44 -1.74
CA LYS A 85 9.15 5.89 -1.93
C LYS A 85 7.77 6.24 -2.45
N ILE A 86 7.16 7.24 -1.86
CA ILE A 86 5.92 7.83 -2.35
C ILE A 86 6.34 8.85 -3.41
N GLU A 87 6.19 8.46 -4.68
CA GLU A 87 6.42 9.37 -5.79
C GLU A 87 5.33 10.46 -5.76
N GLU A 88 5.72 11.70 -5.48
CA GLU A 88 4.91 12.85 -5.85
C GLU A 88 4.89 12.87 -7.39
N LYS A 89 3.79 12.43 -8.01
CA LYS A 89 3.59 12.76 -9.41
C LYS A 89 3.62 14.28 -9.52
N GLU A 90 4.65 14.82 -10.15
CA GLU A 90 4.62 16.20 -10.63
C GLU A 90 3.34 16.32 -11.47
N ASP A 91 2.49 17.28 -11.11
CA ASP A 91 1.41 17.70 -11.99
C ASP A 91 2.02 17.98 -13.35
N ILE A 92 1.48 17.36 -14.41
CA ILE A 92 1.78 17.74 -15.78
C ILE A 92 1.22 19.16 -15.95
N LYS A 93 1.98 20.17 -15.55
CA LYS A 93 1.82 21.54 -15.99
C LYS A 93 2.55 21.65 -17.32
N ASN A 94 1.83 21.45 -18.41
CA ASN A 94 2.13 21.90 -19.78
C ASN A 94 0.94 21.50 -20.66
N GLY A 95 0.18 22.37 -21.31
CA GLY A 95 0.28 23.81 -21.54
C GLY A 95 -0.61 24.17 -22.73
N GLY A 96 -1.28 25.32 -22.64
CA GLY A 96 -1.69 26.14 -23.79
C GLY A 96 -2.56 25.49 -24.87
N ILE A 97 -3.88 25.74 -24.78
CA ILE A 97 -4.73 25.88 -25.96
C ILE A 97 -4.14 27.03 -26.79
N THR A 98 -3.60 26.73 -27.96
CA THR A 98 -3.40 27.75 -29.01
C THR A 98 -4.52 27.59 -30.03
N SER A 99 -5.22 28.70 -30.21
CA SER A 99 -6.26 28.98 -31.20
C SER A 99 -5.88 28.65 -32.64
#